data_AF-A0A7C1IJW3-F1
#
_entry.id   AF-A0A7C1IJW3-F1
#
_cell.length_a   1.000
_cell.length_b   1.000
_cell.length_c   1.000
_cell.angle_alpha   90.00
_cell.angle_beta   90.00
_cell.angle_gamma   90.00
#
_symmetry.space_group_name_H-M   'P 1'
#
loop_
_entity.id
_entity.type
_entity.pdbx_description
1 polymer ?
#
loop_
_entity_poly.entity_id
_entity_poly.type
_entity_poly.pdbx_seq_one_letter_code
_entity_poly.pdbx_strand_id
1 'polypeptide(L)'
;MFAEEYQKYVNELGLVLRFRNLPALKEFYGKWKEKMELPPMPSDDALEAQMHQMICEFPSLADLHAESQAWLLAHGVSTQVEKSEKKQN
;
A
#
# COMPACT_ATOMS: atom_id res chain seq x y z
N MET A 1 1.54 2.06 -22.06
CA MET A 1 1.94 2.53 -20.72
C MET A 1 3.41 2.89 -20.77
N PHE A 2 3.76 4.15 -20.52
CA PHE A 2 5.13 4.64 -20.65
C PHE A 2 5.97 4.14 -19.46
N ALA A 3 7.01 3.36 -19.73
CA ALA A 3 7.88 2.75 -18.72
C ALA A 3 8.47 3.80 -17.74
N GLU A 4 8.69 5.02 -18.23
CA GLU A 4 9.21 6.15 -17.45
C GLU A 4 8.24 6.63 -16.36
N GLU A 5 6.93 6.67 -16.65
CA GLU A 5 5.93 7.06 -15.64
C GLU A 5 5.77 5.98 -14.56
N TYR A 6 5.87 4.71 -14.95
CA TYR A 6 5.86 3.60 -14.01
C TYR A 6 7.09 3.61 -13.09
N GLN A 7 8.28 3.86 -13.63
CA GLN A 7 9.48 4.01 -12.80
C GLN A 7 9.36 5.19 -11.84
N LYS A 8 8.79 6.31 -12.27
CA LYS A 8 8.54 7.46 -11.41
C LYS A 8 7.54 7.13 -10.29
N TYR A 9 6.45 6.42 -10.63
CA TYR A 9 5.47 5.92 -9.67
C TYR A 9 6.12 5.05 -8.59
N VAL A 10 6.90 4.05 -8.98
CA VAL A 10 7.58 3.13 -8.05
C VAL A 10 8.56 3.86 -7.13
N ASN A 11 9.32 4.82 -7.67
CA ASN A 11 10.27 5.61 -6.87
C ASN A 11 9.55 6.52 -5.87
N GLU A 12 8.53 7.26 -6.31
CA GLU A 12 7.74 8.12 -5.41
C GLU A 12 7.02 7.29 -4.33
N LEU A 13 6.45 6.14 -4.70
CA LEU A 13 5.80 5.23 -3.75
C LEU A 13 6.80 4.71 -2.71
N GLY A 14 7.96 4.22 -3.15
CA GLY A 14 9.00 3.73 -2.24
C GLY A 14 9.46 4.78 -1.22
N LEU A 15 9.57 6.05 -1.63
CA LEU A 15 9.89 7.15 -0.70
C LEU A 15 8.78 7.35 0.33
N VAL A 16 7.52 7.46 -0.12
CA VAL A 16 6.37 7.66 0.78
C VAL A 16 6.24 6.51 1.79
N LEU A 17 6.36 5.28 1.33
CA LEU A 17 6.32 4.08 2.17
C LEU A 17 7.45 4.05 3.20
N ARG A 18 8.66 4.49 2.81
CA ARG A 18 9.81 4.55 3.73
C ARG A 18 9.59 5.51 4.90
N PHE A 19 8.91 6.62 4.66
CA PHE A 19 8.55 7.58 5.71
C PHE A 19 7.31 7.19 6.51
N ARG A 20 6.58 6.14 6.11
CA ARG A 20 5.33 5.67 6.74
C ARG A 20 4.34 6.82 7.01
N ASN A 21 4.26 7.76 6.08
CA ASN A 21 3.50 9.00 6.24
C ASN A 21 2.15 8.89 5.51
N LEU A 22 1.09 8.64 6.28
CA LEU A 22 -0.29 8.53 5.79
C LEU A 22 -0.75 9.74 4.95
N PRO A 23 -0.61 10.99 5.42
CA PRO A 23 -0.89 12.18 4.61
C PRO A 23 -0.18 12.18 3.25
N ALA A 24 1.11 11.86 3.23
CA ALA A 24 1.89 11.80 1.99
C ALA A 24 1.40 10.68 1.05
N LEU A 25 0.95 9.54 1.61
CA LEU A 25 0.36 8.45 0.84
C LEU A 25 -1.00 8.82 0.24
N LYS A 26 -1.81 9.61 0.95
CA LYS A 26 -3.06 10.17 0.41
C LYS A 26 -2.81 11.11 -0.76
N GLU A 27 -1.84 12.02 -0.63
CA GLU A 27 -1.44 12.92 -1.70
C GLU A 27 -0.91 12.15 -2.93
N PHE A 28 -0.10 11.12 -2.68
CA PHE A 28 0.38 10.21 -3.72
C PHE A 28 -0.77 9.52 -4.45
N TYR A 29 -1.73 8.96 -3.71
CA TYR A 29 -2.93 8.35 -4.29
C TYR A 29 -3.69 9.34 -5.15
N GLY A 30 -3.94 10.56 -4.66
CA GLY A 30 -4.63 11.60 -5.42
C GLY A 30 -3.93 11.93 -6.74
N LYS A 31 -2.60 12.02 -6.72
CA LYS A 31 -1.77 12.34 -7.90
C LYS A 31 -1.75 11.21 -8.94
N TRP A 32 -1.73 9.96 -8.50
CA TRP A 32 -1.58 8.80 -9.40
C TRP A 32 -2.88 8.07 -9.72
N LYS A 33 -3.98 8.36 -9.01
CA LYS A 33 -5.28 7.70 -9.18
C LYS A 33 -5.77 7.70 -10.62
N GLU A 34 -5.76 8.85 -11.30
CA GLU A 34 -6.22 8.96 -12.68
C GLU A 34 -5.24 8.33 -13.68
N LYS A 35 -3.93 8.44 -13.40
CA LYS A 35 -2.88 7.95 -14.31
C LYS A 35 -2.70 6.44 -14.30
N MET A 36 -2.86 5.83 -13.12
CA MET A 36 -2.64 4.41 -12.88
C MET A 36 -3.95 3.65 -12.64
N GLU A 37 -5.10 4.31 -12.83
CA GLU A 37 -6.44 3.72 -12.61
C GLU A 37 -6.57 3.04 -11.24
N LEU A 38 -6.02 3.71 -10.21
CA LEU A 38 -6.03 3.16 -8.85
C LEU A 38 -7.46 3.07 -8.30
N PRO A 39 -7.74 2.09 -7.44
CA PRO A 39 -9.04 2.00 -6.75
C PRO A 39 -9.34 3.29 -5.95
N PRO A 40 -10.61 3.52 -5.60
CA PRO A 40 -10.97 4.63 -4.73
C PRO A 40 -10.15 4.60 -3.44
N MET A 41 -9.78 5.79 -2.96
CA MET A 41 -8.97 5.94 -1.76
C MET A 41 -9.70 5.24 -0.58
N PRO A 42 -9.04 4.28 0.08
CA PRO A 42 -9.64 3.60 1.23
C PRO A 42 -9.69 4.54 2.45
N SER A 43 -10.42 4.13 3.49
CA SER A 43 -10.40 4.78 4.81
C SER A 43 -8.99 4.79 5.40
N ASP A 44 -8.70 5.70 6.34
CA ASP A 44 -7.39 5.82 6.98
C ASP A 44 -6.82 4.49 7.50
N ASP A 45 -7.61 3.70 8.24
CA ASP A 45 -7.18 2.39 8.76
C ASP A 45 -6.83 1.40 7.63
N ALA A 46 -7.64 1.38 6.57
CA ALA A 46 -7.43 0.52 5.42
C ALA A 46 -6.25 0.99 4.56
N LEU A 47 -5.99 2.31 4.52
CA LEU A 47 -4.84 2.89 3.84
C LEU A 47 -3.53 2.57 4.59
N GLU A 48 -3.55 2.61 5.91
CA GLU A 48 -2.40 2.22 6.75
C GLU A 48 -2.09 0.73 6.59
N ALA A 49 -3.13 -0.11 6.61
CA ALA A 49 -2.99 -1.53 6.31
C ALA A 49 -2.38 -1.76 4.91
N GLN A 50 -2.90 -1.07 3.91
CA GLN A 50 -2.39 -1.17 2.55
C GLN A 50 -0.94 -0.67 2.43
N MET A 51 -0.57 0.38 3.16
CA MET A 51 0.80 0.88 3.25
C MET A 51 1.75 -0.21 3.74
N HIS A 52 1.40 -0.90 4.83
CA HIS A 52 2.21 -1.99 5.37
C HIS A 52 2.28 -3.19 4.42
N GLN A 53 1.19 -3.51 3.70
CA GLN A 53 1.23 -4.54 2.66
C GLN A 53 2.19 -4.15 1.54
N MET A 54 2.09 -2.91 1.02
CA MET A 54 2.98 -2.42 -0.03
C MET A 54 4.45 -2.42 0.44
N ILE A 55 4.74 -2.05 1.69
CA ILE A 55 6.10 -2.13 2.25
C ILE A 55 6.63 -3.56 2.13
N CYS A 56 5.82 -4.56 2.48
CA CYS A 56 6.21 -5.98 2.39
C CYS A 56 6.40 -6.46 0.94
N GLU A 57 5.64 -5.91 -0.02
CA GLU A 57 5.78 -6.23 -1.44
C GLU A 57 6.97 -5.51 -2.10
N PHE A 58 7.42 -4.39 -1.53
CA PHE A 58 8.54 -3.60 -2.06
C PHE A 58 9.89 -4.20 -1.62
N PRO A 59 10.68 -4.82 -2.54
CA PRO A 59 11.96 -5.43 -2.17
C PRO A 59 12.99 -4.40 -1.70
N SER A 60 12.89 -3.15 -2.17
CA SER A 60 13.76 -2.05 -1.75
C SER A 60 13.55 -1.61 -0.29
N LEU A 61 12.48 -2.07 0.36
CA LEU A 61 12.14 -1.76 1.75
C LEU A 61 12.22 -3.00 2.65
N ALA A 62 13.05 -3.98 2.27
CA ALA A 62 13.25 -5.22 3.03
C ALA A 62 13.64 -4.98 4.50
N ASP A 63 14.28 -3.85 4.81
CA ASP A 63 14.60 -3.43 6.18
C ASP A 63 13.35 -3.19 7.05
N LEU A 64 12.22 -2.84 6.43
CA LEU A 64 10.95 -2.53 7.09
C LEU A 64 9.92 -3.68 7.02
N HIS A 65 10.26 -4.79 6.35
CA HIS A 65 9.36 -5.92 6.17
C HIS A 65 8.97 -6.55 7.50
N ALA A 66 9.94 -6.81 8.38
CA ALA A 66 9.68 -7.46 9.66
C ALA A 66 8.73 -6.63 10.54
N GLU A 67 8.93 -5.31 10.57
CA GLU A 67 8.09 -4.38 11.33
C GLU A 67 6.69 -4.28 10.73
N SER A 68 6.57 -4.19 9.40
CA SER A 68 5.28 -4.09 8.72
C SER A 68 4.47 -5.39 8.81
N GLN A 69 5.14 -6.55 8.71
CA GLN A 69 4.49 -7.84 8.94
C GLN A 69 3.98 -7.96 10.38
N ALA A 70 4.78 -7.55 11.37
CA ALA A 70 4.35 -7.55 12.76
C ALA A 70 3.12 -6.65 12.99
N TRP A 71 3.10 -5.45 12.37
CA TRP A 71 1.96 -4.54 12.43
C TRP A 71 0.71 -5.17 11.81
N LEU A 72 0.82 -5.77 10.62
CA LEU A 72 -0.29 -6.42 9.92
C LEU A 72 -0.88 -7.57 10.74
N LEU A 73 -0.03 -8.41 11.33
CA LEU A 73 -0.43 -9.49 12.21
C LEU A 73 -1.14 -8.97 13.47
N ALA A 74 -0.62 -7.90 14.09
CA ALA A 74 -1.21 -7.31 15.29
C ALA A 74 -2.60 -6.71 15.02
N HIS A 75 -2.83 -6.19 13.81
CA HIS A 75 -4.12 -5.60 13.41
C HIS A 75 -5.08 -6.62 12.79
N GLY A 76 -4.70 -7.91 12.75
CA GLY A 76 -5.52 -8.97 12.15
C GLY A 76 -5.71 -8.82 10.65
N VAL A 77 -4.87 -8.01 9.99
CA VAL A 77 -4.85 -7.86 8.53
C VAL A 77 -4.02 -9.02 7.98
N SER A 78 -4.68 -10.14 7.72
CA SER A 78 -4.06 -11.23 6.95
C SER A 78 -3.66 -10.68 5.59
N THR A 79 -2.38 -10.79 5.21
CA THR A 79 -1.86 -10.48 3.87
C THR A 79 -2.40 -11.41 2.79
N GLN A 80 -3.49 -12.12 3.06
CA GLN A 80 -4.19 -12.90 2.08
C GLN A 80 -5.07 -11.94 1.28
N VAL A 81 -4.84 -11.92 -0.03
CA VAL A 81 -5.92 -11.77 -1.00
C VAL A 81 -6.89 -12.92 -0.73
N GLU A 82 -7.69 -12.84 0.34
CA GLU A 82 -8.81 -13.73 0.57
C GLU A 82 -9.86 -13.34 -0.46
N LYS A 83 -9.69 -13.92 -1.65
CA LYS A 83 -10.83 -14.36 -2.44
C LYS A 83 -11.80 -15.09 -1.49
N SER A 84 -13.00 -14.52 -1.43
CA SER A 84 -14.27 -15.21 -1.22
C SER A 84 -14.85 -15.26 0.20
N GLU A 85 -16.01 -14.59 0.29
CA GLU A 85 -17.25 -15.07 0.92
C GLU A 85 -17.35 -15.06 2.46
N LYS A 86 -17.80 -13.92 3.00
CA LYS A 86 -18.71 -13.96 4.16
C LYS A 86 -20.16 -14.03 3.69
N LYS A 87 -20.63 -15.27 3.56
CA LYS A 87 -22.04 -15.65 3.59
C LYS A 87 -22.56 -15.49 5.02
N GLN A 88 -23.61 -14.71 5.24
CA GLN A 88 -24.34 -14.66 6.51
C GLN A 88 -25.79 -14.28 6.18
N ASN A 89 -26.60 -15.26 5.77
CA ASN A 89 -27.52 -16.07 6.57
C ASN A 89 -28.72 -15.28 7.10
#